data_AF-A0A2D7QTM5-F1
#
_entry.id   AF-A0A2D7QTM5-F1
#
_cell.length_a   1.000
_cell.length_b   1.000
_cell.length_c   1.000
_cell.angle_alpha   90.00
_cell.angle_beta   90.00
_cell.angle_gamma   90.00
#
_symmetry.space_group_name_H-M   'P 1'
#
loop_
_entity.id
_entity.type
_entity.pdbx_description
1 polymer ?
#
loop_
_entity_poly.entity_id
_entity_poly.type
_entity_poly.pdbx_seq_one_letter_code
_entity_poly.pdbx_strand_id
1 'polypeptide(L)'
;MSKCVVIIRGKVDEHDKSVMQQYIEDNQLEVIGDWFYDYRSDDTDWAFDRYEDRLAFLKGIQEGIEQILVEDNFFSAIGQTEPFEQKLVQEVIRKIGYQLVCVSYYGFVSGDSSTEKDAEELFQTVMRYEKLRLTLSRIRSKQKNQEQGIVNLEGIGKISGRKSYLEKDPELVKKVRQLRLGKHTNSEISKILYNLGYKTQTGKPFGRGMITRLYQQSELLPIEEKEQILEEMRDEYRT
;
A
#
# COMPACT_ATOMS: atom_id res chain seq x y z
N MET A 1 8.74 -3.86 20.65
CA MET A 1 9.11 -5.13 20.00
C MET A 1 9.27 -4.81 18.51
N SER A 2 10.36 -5.21 17.86
CA SER A 2 10.50 -4.95 16.42
C SER A 2 9.59 -5.91 15.67
N LYS A 3 8.81 -5.40 14.72
CA LYS A 3 7.83 -6.17 13.96
C LYS A 3 8.43 -6.69 12.67
N CYS A 4 8.11 -7.93 12.32
CA CYS A 4 8.59 -8.54 11.08
C CYS A 4 7.52 -9.38 10.38
N VAL A 5 7.73 -9.64 9.09
CA VAL A 5 7.07 -10.75 8.37
C VAL A 5 8.10 -11.81 7.99
N VAL A 6 7.64 -13.04 7.82
CA VAL A 6 8.49 -14.19 7.45
C VAL A 6 8.07 -14.72 6.08
N ILE A 7 9.01 -14.83 5.14
CA ILE A 7 8.78 -15.41 3.82
C ILE A 7 9.66 -16.65 3.66
N ILE A 8 9.04 -17.79 3.37
CA ILE A 8 9.68 -19.09 3.21
C ILE A 8 9.50 -19.58 1.77
N ARG A 9 10.55 -20.16 1.20
CA ARG A 9 10.47 -20.88 -0.08
C ARG A 9 10.25 -22.36 0.19
N GLY A 10 9.12 -22.90 -0.28
CA GLY A 10 8.75 -24.30 -0.07
C GLY A 10 7.35 -24.47 0.49
N LYS A 11 7.00 -25.72 0.80
CA LYS A 11 5.70 -26.08 1.39
C LYS A 11 5.73 -26.02 2.90
N VAL A 12 4.58 -25.70 3.50
CA VAL A 12 4.41 -25.63 4.95
C VAL A 12 4.79 -26.94 5.64
N ASP A 13 4.38 -28.07 5.08
CA ASP A 13 4.54 -29.41 5.68
C ASP A 13 5.97 -29.95 5.59
N GLU A 14 6.81 -29.36 4.73
CA GLU A 14 8.18 -29.79 4.46
C GLU A 14 9.22 -28.87 5.15
N HIS A 15 8.77 -27.78 5.77
CA HIS A 15 9.63 -26.74 6.33
C HIS A 15 9.97 -26.98 7.81
N ASP A 16 11.26 -27.07 8.12
CA ASP A 16 11.75 -27.03 9.50
C ASP A 16 11.80 -25.58 10.01
N LYS A 17 10.92 -25.28 10.98
CA LYS A 17 10.77 -23.92 11.52
C LYS A 17 11.82 -23.56 12.58
N SER A 18 12.60 -24.52 13.06
CA SER A 18 13.39 -24.40 14.30
C SER A 18 14.37 -23.22 14.27
N VAL A 19 15.14 -23.09 13.20
CA VAL A 19 16.15 -22.02 13.06
C VAL A 19 15.50 -20.63 13.02
N MET A 20 14.45 -20.48 12.22
CA MET A 20 13.71 -19.22 12.10
C MET A 20 13.04 -18.84 13.42
N GLN A 21 12.41 -19.80 14.11
CA GLN A 21 11.80 -19.58 15.43
C GLN A 21 12.82 -19.17 16.48
N GLN A 22 13.96 -19.87 16.55
CA GLN A 22 15.03 -19.50 17.46
C GLN A 22 15.52 -18.07 17.22
N TYR A 23 15.71 -17.68 15.96
CA TYR A 23 16.10 -16.31 15.62
C TYR A 23 15.05 -15.28 16.05
N ILE A 24 13.77 -15.56 15.84
CA ILE A 24 12.66 -14.68 16.27
C ILE A 24 12.66 -14.49 17.79
N GLU A 25 12.85 -15.57 18.55
CA GLU A 25 12.88 -15.56 20.01
C GLU A 25 14.11 -14.80 20.55
N ASP A 26 15.29 -15.12 20.02
CA ASP A 26 16.57 -14.50 20.43
C ASP A 26 16.58 -12.99 20.19
N ASN A 27 15.92 -12.53 19.11
CA ASN A 27 15.84 -11.12 18.74
C ASN A 27 14.56 -10.43 19.23
N GLN A 28 13.71 -11.13 19.98
CA GLN A 28 12.45 -10.61 20.51
C GLN A 28 11.60 -9.93 19.42
N LEU A 29 11.41 -10.63 18.30
CA LEU A 29 10.66 -10.13 17.16
C LEU A 29 9.17 -10.49 17.28
N GLU A 30 8.31 -9.55 16.90
CA GLU A 30 6.88 -9.78 16.76
C GLU A 30 6.58 -10.15 15.30
N VAL A 31 6.23 -11.41 15.06
CA VAL A 31 5.83 -11.86 13.72
C VAL A 31 4.39 -11.43 13.44
N ILE A 32 4.23 -10.67 12.36
CA ILE A 32 2.93 -10.21 11.91
C ILE A 32 2.25 -11.26 11.02
N GLY A 33 1.16 -11.80 11.55
CA GLY A 33 0.33 -12.80 10.87
C GLY A 33 1.01 -14.16 10.72
N ASP A 34 0.45 -14.99 9.84
CA ASP A 34 1.05 -16.26 9.46
C ASP A 34 2.28 -16.07 8.57
N TRP A 35 3.17 -17.06 8.57
CA TRP A 35 4.32 -17.08 7.67
C TRP A 35 3.86 -17.24 6.21
N PHE A 36 4.53 -16.57 5.28
CA PHE A 36 4.20 -16.59 3.86
C PHE A 36 5.04 -17.65 3.16
N TYR A 37 4.39 -18.65 2.57
CA TYR A 37 5.05 -19.78 1.92
C TYR A 37 4.86 -19.71 0.41
N ASP A 38 5.96 -19.66 -0.34
CA ASP A 38 5.93 -19.76 -1.80
C ASP A 38 6.58 -21.07 -2.25
N TYR A 39 5.75 -22.03 -2.68
CA TYR A 39 6.18 -23.35 -3.14
C TYR A 39 6.33 -23.44 -4.67
N ARG A 40 6.02 -22.39 -5.42
CA ARG A 40 5.94 -22.44 -6.89
C ARG A 40 7.33 -22.39 -7.49
N SER A 41 7.90 -23.55 -7.80
CA SER A 41 9.25 -23.67 -8.37
C SER A 41 9.32 -23.32 -9.87
N ASP A 42 8.18 -23.26 -10.56
CA ASP A 42 8.07 -23.01 -12.01
C ASP A 42 7.89 -21.53 -12.37
N ASP A 43 7.57 -20.71 -11.38
CA ASP A 43 7.45 -19.26 -11.55
C ASP A 43 8.85 -18.63 -11.62
N THR A 44 9.11 -17.90 -12.71
CA THR A 44 10.39 -17.25 -13.01
C THR A 44 10.46 -15.79 -12.54
N ASP A 45 9.40 -15.32 -11.86
CA ASP A 45 9.38 -13.99 -11.26
C ASP A 45 10.45 -13.86 -10.17
N TRP A 46 11.14 -12.71 -10.18
CA TRP A 46 12.11 -12.33 -9.16
C TRP A 46 11.45 -12.14 -7.80
N ALA A 47 12.27 -12.19 -6.75
CA ALA A 47 11.83 -11.83 -5.40
C ALA A 47 11.08 -10.49 -5.40
N PHE A 48 9.96 -10.43 -4.69
CA PHE A 48 9.02 -9.31 -4.59
C PHE A 48 8.22 -8.96 -5.87
N ASP A 49 8.50 -9.61 -7.00
CA ASP A 49 7.55 -9.71 -8.12
C ASP A 49 6.64 -10.94 -7.98
N ARG A 50 6.94 -11.84 -7.04
CA ARG A 50 6.08 -12.99 -6.73
C ARG A 50 4.89 -12.60 -5.88
N TYR A 51 3.79 -13.33 -6.03
CA TYR A 51 2.54 -13.04 -5.30
C TYR A 51 2.71 -13.05 -3.77
N GLU A 52 3.28 -14.12 -3.20
CA GLU A 52 3.44 -14.25 -1.74
C GLU A 52 4.34 -13.18 -1.16
N ASP A 53 5.43 -12.83 -1.86
CA ASP A 53 6.34 -11.76 -1.43
C ASP A 53 5.64 -10.40 -1.38
N ARG A 54 4.82 -10.09 -2.39
CA ARG A 54 4.03 -8.86 -2.41
C ARG A 54 2.96 -8.84 -1.33
N LEU A 55 2.34 -10.00 -1.06
CA LEU A 55 1.32 -10.13 -0.02
C LEU A 55 1.94 -9.93 1.37
N ALA A 56 3.08 -10.58 1.62
CA ALA A 56 3.88 -10.40 2.84
C ALA A 56 4.29 -8.94 3.01
N PHE A 57 4.81 -8.33 1.94
CA PHE A 57 5.20 -6.93 1.95
C PHE A 57 4.01 -5.99 2.23
N LEU A 58 2.85 -6.21 1.59
CA LEU A 58 1.66 -5.40 1.80
C LEU A 58 1.15 -5.47 3.24
N LYS A 59 1.00 -6.69 3.79
CA LYS A 59 0.61 -6.90 5.19
C LYS A 59 1.65 -6.31 6.14
N GLY A 60 2.92 -6.46 5.80
CA GLY A 60 4.02 -5.85 6.53
C GLY A 60 3.90 -4.33 6.64
N ILE A 61 3.62 -3.66 5.51
CA ILE A 61 3.40 -2.20 5.51
C ILE A 61 2.21 -1.81 6.38
N GLN A 62 1.10 -2.55 6.28
CA GLN A 62 -0.14 -2.26 7.04
C GLN A 62 0.09 -2.29 8.56
N GLU A 63 0.99 -3.15 9.01
CA GLU A 63 1.23 -3.40 10.44
C GLU A 63 2.50 -2.72 10.97
N GLY A 64 3.21 -1.99 10.10
CA GLY A 64 4.38 -1.20 10.45
C GLY A 64 5.64 -2.04 10.75
N ILE A 65 5.93 -3.05 9.93
CA ILE A 65 7.16 -3.84 10.10
C ILE A 65 8.43 -3.02 9.87
N GLU A 66 9.55 -3.52 10.40
CA GLU A 66 10.89 -3.00 10.11
C GLU A 66 11.70 -3.97 9.25
N GLN A 67 11.42 -5.27 9.38
CA GLN A 67 12.24 -6.34 8.82
C GLN A 67 11.39 -7.40 8.11
N ILE A 68 11.95 -7.97 7.06
CA ILE A 68 11.42 -9.11 6.30
C ILE A 68 12.43 -10.23 6.50
N LEU A 69 12.04 -11.29 7.21
CA LEU A 69 12.87 -12.45 7.48
C LEU A 69 12.69 -13.47 6.36
N VAL A 70 13.81 -13.98 5.85
CA VAL A 70 13.85 -15.00 4.81
C VAL A 70 14.96 -16.01 5.11
N GLU A 71 14.91 -17.18 4.49
CA GLU A 71 15.99 -18.17 4.58
C GLU A 71 17.04 -17.98 3.47
N ASP A 72 18.16 -18.70 3.54
CA ASP A 72 19.23 -18.62 2.54
C ASP A 72 18.79 -19.03 1.14
N ASN A 73 17.82 -19.93 1.04
CA ASN A 73 17.24 -20.37 -0.22
C ASN A 73 16.30 -19.34 -0.89
N PHE A 74 16.04 -18.19 -0.25
CA PHE A 74 15.03 -17.21 -0.69
C PHE A 74 15.15 -16.83 -2.17
N PHE A 75 16.39 -16.62 -2.63
CA PHE A 75 16.71 -16.29 -4.00
C PHE A 75 17.00 -17.52 -4.86
N SER A 76 17.74 -18.50 -4.35
CA SER A 76 18.19 -19.65 -5.14
C SER A 76 17.04 -20.60 -5.50
N ALA A 77 16.03 -20.74 -4.63
CA ALA A 77 14.85 -21.57 -4.89
C ALA A 77 14.01 -21.09 -6.09
N ILE A 78 14.18 -19.83 -6.50
CA ILE A 78 13.52 -19.22 -7.66
C ILE A 78 14.49 -18.93 -8.81
N GLY A 79 15.70 -19.52 -8.76
CA GLY A 79 16.71 -19.36 -9.81
C GLY A 79 17.44 -18.01 -9.83
N GLN A 80 17.22 -17.13 -8.84
CA GLN A 80 17.85 -15.81 -8.76
C GLN A 80 19.23 -15.90 -8.07
N THR A 81 20.15 -16.67 -8.64
CA THR A 81 21.44 -17.01 -8.01
C THR A 81 22.52 -15.92 -8.15
N GLU A 82 22.31 -14.93 -9.02
CA GLU A 82 23.30 -13.90 -9.33
C GLU A 82 23.48 -12.87 -8.21
N PRO A 83 24.69 -12.69 -7.64
CA PRO A 83 24.93 -11.79 -6.51
C PRO A 83 24.53 -10.33 -6.78
N PHE A 84 24.73 -9.84 -8.01
CA PHE A 84 24.33 -8.49 -8.38
C PHE A 84 22.81 -8.30 -8.30
N GLU A 85 22.02 -9.27 -8.76
CA GLU A 85 20.56 -9.24 -8.72
C GLU A 85 20.05 -9.29 -7.28
N GLN A 86 20.63 -10.15 -6.45
CA GLN A 86 20.30 -10.25 -5.03
C GLN A 86 20.61 -8.94 -4.29
N LYS A 87 21.77 -8.32 -4.55
CA LYS A 87 22.15 -7.01 -3.99
C LYS A 87 21.18 -5.91 -4.42
N LEU A 88 20.75 -5.91 -5.69
CA LEU A 88 19.76 -4.94 -6.18
C LEU A 88 18.43 -5.07 -5.44
N VAL A 89 17.92 -6.29 -5.22
CA VAL A 89 16.69 -6.50 -4.44
C VAL A 89 16.87 -6.01 -3.00
N GLN A 90 17.96 -6.36 -2.33
CA GLN A 90 18.27 -5.88 -0.98
C GLN A 90 18.29 -4.35 -0.92
N GLU A 91 18.90 -3.70 -1.91
CA GLU A 91 18.96 -2.25 -2.02
C GLU A 91 17.58 -1.61 -2.26
N VAL A 92 16.70 -2.25 -3.04
CA VAL A 92 15.30 -1.79 -3.19
C VAL A 92 14.59 -1.79 -1.85
N ILE A 93 14.62 -2.91 -1.13
CA ILE A 93 13.95 -3.06 0.16
C ILE A 93 14.47 -2.02 1.16
N ARG A 94 15.79 -1.84 1.22
CA ARG A 94 16.47 -0.82 2.03
C ARG A 94 16.03 0.61 1.68
N LYS A 95 16.02 0.97 0.39
CA LYS A 95 15.57 2.30 -0.06
C LYS A 95 14.10 2.59 0.24
N ILE A 96 13.28 1.54 0.29
CA ILE A 96 11.87 1.66 0.64
C ILE A 96 11.67 1.70 2.17
N GLY A 97 12.73 1.51 2.96
CA GLY A 97 12.75 1.73 4.40
C GLY A 97 12.57 0.48 5.23
N TYR A 98 12.79 -0.71 4.66
CA TYR A 98 12.73 -1.99 5.35
C TYR A 98 14.07 -2.71 5.26
N GLN A 99 14.29 -3.72 6.10
CA GLN A 99 15.46 -4.58 6.02
C GLN A 99 15.07 -5.97 5.53
N LEU A 100 15.81 -6.50 4.56
CA LEU A 100 15.72 -7.91 4.17
C LEU A 100 16.78 -8.69 4.95
N VAL A 101 16.36 -9.56 5.84
CA VAL A 101 17.24 -10.29 6.76
C VAL A 101 17.24 -11.77 6.38
N CYS A 102 18.41 -12.28 6.00
CA CYS A 102 18.62 -13.71 5.81
C CYS A 102 18.90 -14.36 7.18
N VAL A 103 17.99 -15.23 7.61
CA VAL A 103 18.14 -16.07 8.80
C VAL A 103 18.79 -17.38 8.37
N SER A 104 20.12 -17.35 8.28
CA SER A 104 20.95 -18.51 7.98
C SER A 104 22.34 -18.31 8.57
N TYR A 105 23.04 -19.41 8.86
CA TYR A 105 24.45 -19.40 9.23
C TYR A 105 25.35 -18.86 8.10
N TYR A 106 24.91 -18.97 6.84
CA TYR A 106 25.72 -18.62 5.66
C TYR A 106 25.35 -17.26 5.03
N GLY A 107 24.20 -16.68 5.41
CA GLY A 107 23.71 -15.42 4.83
C GLY A 107 23.35 -15.54 3.33
N PHE A 108 23.19 -14.40 2.65
CA PHE A 108 23.00 -14.39 1.20
C PHE A 108 24.30 -14.74 0.46
N VAL A 109 24.17 -15.26 -0.76
CA VAL A 109 25.33 -15.60 -1.62
C VAL A 109 26.22 -14.36 -1.79
N SER A 110 27.42 -14.42 -1.20
CA SER A 110 28.46 -13.40 -1.30
C SER A 110 29.59 -13.94 -2.17
N GLY A 111 29.30 -14.11 -3.47
CA GLY A 111 30.31 -14.44 -4.47
C GLY A 111 30.68 -13.22 -5.30
N ASP A 112 31.97 -13.07 -5.62
CA ASP A 112 32.38 -12.32 -6.81
C ASP A 112 31.98 -13.20 -8.01
N SER A 113 30.81 -12.96 -8.62
CA SER A 113 30.51 -13.62 -9.89
C SER A 113 31.43 -13.01 -10.96
N SER A 114 32.49 -13.74 -11.29
CA SER A 114 33.48 -13.37 -12.31
C SER A 114 32.97 -13.59 -13.73
N THR A 115 31.66 -13.72 -13.93
CA THR A 115 31.04 -13.82 -15.24
C THR A 115 30.89 -12.42 -15.80
N GLU A 116 31.64 -12.11 -16.86
CA GLU A 116 31.42 -10.91 -17.68
C GLU A 116 29.99 -10.96 -18.24
N LYS A 117 29.05 -10.31 -17.56
CA LYS A 117 27.70 -10.09 -18.09
C LYS A 117 27.78 -9.09 -19.23
N ASP A 118 27.09 -9.38 -20.33
CA ASP A 118 26.95 -8.43 -21.43
C ASP A 118 26.23 -7.16 -20.94
N ALA A 119 26.55 -6.02 -21.54
CA ALA A 119 26.01 -4.71 -21.16
C ALA A 119 24.48 -4.67 -21.27
N GLU A 120 23.90 -5.38 -22.25
CA GLU A 120 22.45 -5.49 -22.41
C GLU A 120 21.82 -6.26 -21.25
N GLU A 121 22.43 -7.37 -20.81
CA GLU A 121 21.93 -8.15 -19.67
C GLU A 121 21.92 -7.30 -18.39
N LEU A 122 23.01 -6.56 -18.14
CA LEU A 122 23.10 -5.63 -17.02
C LEU A 122 22.04 -4.52 -17.12
N PHE A 123 21.82 -3.96 -18.32
CA PHE A 123 20.80 -2.94 -18.53
C PHE A 123 19.40 -3.48 -18.24
N GLN A 124 19.06 -4.69 -18.72
CA GLN A 124 17.78 -5.34 -18.43
C GLN A 124 17.59 -5.60 -16.92
N THR A 125 18.64 -6.04 -16.24
CA THR A 125 18.66 -6.21 -14.77
C THR A 125 18.37 -4.89 -14.04
N VAL A 126 19.00 -3.78 -14.47
CA VAL A 126 18.75 -2.45 -13.89
C VAL A 126 17.32 -1.97 -14.16
N MET A 127 16.79 -2.21 -15.36
CA MET A 127 15.41 -1.87 -15.70
C MET A 127 14.40 -2.63 -14.84
N ARG A 128 14.65 -3.92 -14.57
CA ARG A 128 13.85 -4.73 -13.63
C ARG A 128 13.92 -4.17 -12.20
N TYR A 129 15.12 -3.80 -11.73
CA TYR A 129 15.31 -3.14 -10.45
C TYR A 129 14.49 -1.84 -10.32
N GLU A 130 14.53 -0.98 -11.33
CA GLU A 130 13.76 0.28 -11.33
C GLU A 130 12.24 0.01 -11.32
N LYS A 131 11.78 -0.99 -12.08
CA LYS A 131 10.38 -1.43 -12.08
C LYS A 131 9.95 -1.93 -10.70
N LEU A 132 10.74 -2.80 -10.06
CA LEU A 132 10.45 -3.33 -8.73
C LEU A 132 10.37 -2.19 -7.71
N ARG A 133 11.36 -1.29 -7.71
CA ARG A 133 11.39 -0.11 -6.82
C ARG A 133 10.13 0.73 -6.96
N LEU A 134 9.69 1.01 -8.19
CA LEU A 134 8.47 1.78 -8.45
C LEU A 134 7.22 1.03 -7.97
N THR A 135 7.12 -0.27 -8.21
CA THR A 135 5.98 -1.10 -7.77
C THR A 135 5.83 -1.07 -6.26
N LEU A 136 6.89 -1.41 -5.52
CA LEU A 136 6.86 -1.46 -4.06
C LEU A 136 6.67 -0.05 -3.45
N SER A 137 7.26 0.99 -4.05
CA SER A 137 7.02 2.39 -3.65
C SER A 137 5.56 2.81 -3.84
N ARG A 138 4.91 2.36 -4.92
CA ARG A 138 3.47 2.62 -5.17
C ARG A 138 2.59 1.91 -4.14
N ILE A 139 2.89 0.65 -3.81
CA ILE A 139 2.18 -0.11 -2.78
C ILE A 139 2.27 0.62 -1.43
N ARG A 140 3.48 1.01 -1.01
CA ARG A 140 3.69 1.78 0.23
C ARG A 140 2.92 3.10 0.23
N SER A 141 3.00 3.86 -0.86
CA SER A 141 2.32 5.15 -0.98
C SER A 141 0.80 5.01 -0.97
N LYS A 142 0.28 3.96 -1.61
CA LYS A 142 -1.14 3.61 -1.59
C LYS A 142 -1.63 3.40 -0.16
N GLN A 143 -0.94 2.56 0.60
CA GLN A 143 -1.31 2.25 1.98
C GLN A 143 -1.27 3.51 2.87
N LYS A 144 -0.16 4.25 2.83
CA LYS A 144 0.00 5.51 3.58
C LYS A 144 -1.09 6.53 3.25
N ASN A 145 -1.39 6.71 1.97
CA ASN A 145 -2.40 7.68 1.54
C ASN A 145 -3.81 7.23 1.94
N GLN A 146 -4.07 5.93 1.98
CA GLN A 146 -5.34 5.39 2.48
C GLN A 146 -5.53 5.68 3.98
N GLU A 147 -4.49 5.47 4.78
CA GLU A 147 -4.48 5.81 6.23
C GLU A 147 -4.69 7.30 6.47
N GLN A 148 -4.13 8.15 5.60
CA GLN A 148 -4.28 9.60 5.66
C GLN A 148 -5.61 10.11 5.07
N GLY A 149 -6.50 9.24 4.63
CA GLY A 149 -7.78 9.62 3.99
C GLY A 149 -7.62 10.22 2.58
N ILE A 150 -6.42 10.18 2.00
CA ILE A 150 -6.13 10.63 0.63
C ILE A 150 -6.48 9.48 -0.33
N VAL A 151 -7.77 9.31 -0.57
CA VAL A 151 -8.31 8.18 -1.32
C VAL A 151 -8.93 8.57 -2.66
N ASN A 152 -9.06 7.61 -3.56
CA ASN A 152 -9.87 7.71 -4.77
C ASN A 152 -11.37 7.49 -4.43
N LEU A 153 -12.24 7.45 -5.44
CA LEU A 153 -13.69 7.26 -5.22
C LEU A 153 -14.05 5.86 -4.69
N GLU A 154 -13.14 4.89 -4.79
CA GLU A 154 -13.32 3.53 -4.27
C GLU A 154 -12.80 3.40 -2.82
N GLY A 155 -12.35 4.50 -2.19
CA GLY A 155 -11.74 4.46 -0.86
C GLY A 155 -10.32 3.91 -0.84
N ILE A 156 -9.71 3.74 -2.01
CA ILE A 156 -8.36 3.22 -2.17
C ILE A 156 -7.36 4.37 -2.16
N GLY A 157 -6.25 4.23 -1.41
CA GLY A 157 -5.22 5.26 -1.33
C GLY A 157 -4.69 5.71 -2.69
N LYS A 158 -4.66 7.02 -2.89
CA LYS A 158 -4.45 7.63 -4.20
C LYS A 158 -2.98 7.96 -4.44
N ILE A 159 -2.39 7.38 -5.48
CA ILE A 159 -0.96 7.56 -5.79
C ILE A 159 -0.69 8.77 -6.70
N SER A 160 -1.65 9.18 -7.52
CA SER A 160 -1.46 10.27 -8.49
C SER A 160 -2.78 10.96 -8.88
N GLY A 161 -2.67 12.04 -9.65
CA GLY A 161 -3.80 12.76 -10.23
C GLY A 161 -4.20 14.03 -9.46
N ARG A 162 -5.27 14.68 -9.93
CA ARG A 162 -5.76 15.95 -9.35
C ARG A 162 -6.36 15.71 -7.97
N LYS A 163 -5.97 16.51 -6.96
CA LYS A 163 -6.59 16.49 -5.62
C LYS A 163 -8.11 16.52 -5.70
N SER A 164 -8.77 15.64 -4.93
CA SER A 164 -10.22 15.55 -4.81
C SER A 164 -10.77 16.75 -4.04
N TYR A 165 -12.10 16.89 -3.98
CA TYR A 165 -12.69 17.93 -3.13
C TYR A 165 -12.67 17.51 -1.67
N LEU A 166 -12.73 16.22 -1.37
CA LEU A 166 -12.47 15.72 -0.01
C LEU A 166 -11.07 16.14 0.49
N GLU A 167 -10.08 16.20 -0.41
CA GLU A 167 -8.74 16.68 -0.08
C GLU A 167 -8.61 18.22 -0.05
N LYS A 168 -9.37 18.94 -0.87
CA LYS A 168 -9.22 20.40 -1.05
C LYS A 168 -10.14 21.24 -0.17
N ASP A 169 -11.36 20.76 0.00
CA ASP A 169 -12.48 21.45 0.64
C ASP A 169 -13.42 20.39 1.25
N PRO A 170 -13.02 19.78 2.39
CA PRO A 170 -13.83 18.79 3.09
C PRO A 170 -15.19 19.34 3.52
N GLU A 171 -15.26 20.62 3.87
CA GLU A 171 -16.48 21.28 4.35
C GLU A 171 -17.55 21.37 3.26
N LEU A 172 -17.17 21.68 2.01
CA LEU A 172 -18.08 21.57 0.88
C LEU A 172 -18.64 20.14 0.71
N VAL A 173 -17.81 19.13 0.91
CA VAL A 173 -18.23 17.71 0.81
C VAL A 173 -19.22 17.35 1.92
N LYS A 174 -18.96 17.77 3.17
CA LYS A 174 -19.88 17.62 4.31
C LYS A 174 -21.20 18.34 4.06
N LYS A 175 -21.16 19.57 3.52
CA LYS A 175 -22.36 20.34 3.23
C LYS A 175 -23.24 19.68 2.17
N VAL A 176 -22.63 19.14 1.12
CA VAL A 176 -23.36 18.35 0.12
C VAL A 176 -24.02 17.13 0.74
N ARG A 177 -23.37 16.45 1.69
CA ARG A 177 -23.95 15.31 2.43
C ARG A 177 -25.16 15.72 3.24
N GLN A 178 -25.04 16.76 4.08
CA GLN A 178 -26.15 17.31 4.86
C GLN A 178 -27.36 17.60 3.98
N LEU A 179 -27.15 18.32 2.86
CA LEU A 179 -28.25 18.64 1.94
C LEU A 179 -28.85 17.39 1.29
N ARG A 180 -28.04 16.38 1.00
CA ARG A 180 -28.52 15.13 0.39
C ARG A 180 -29.36 14.31 1.37
N LEU A 181 -28.92 14.22 2.62
CA LEU A 181 -29.66 13.59 3.71
C LEU A 181 -30.97 14.33 3.99
N GLY A 182 -30.97 15.67 3.87
CA GLY A 182 -32.17 16.52 3.90
C GLY A 182 -33.09 16.37 2.67
N LYS A 183 -32.83 15.38 1.82
CA LYS A 183 -33.60 15.00 0.62
C LYS A 183 -33.65 16.09 -0.47
N HIS A 184 -32.71 17.02 -0.49
CA HIS A 184 -32.62 17.98 -1.59
C HIS A 184 -32.18 17.32 -2.91
N THR A 185 -32.81 17.75 -3.99
CA THR A 185 -32.46 17.37 -5.37
C THR A 185 -31.15 18.02 -5.80
N ASN A 186 -30.49 17.49 -6.84
CA ASN A 186 -29.25 18.07 -7.36
C ASN A 186 -29.42 19.54 -7.81
N SER A 187 -30.61 19.94 -8.27
CA SER A 187 -30.89 21.31 -8.68
C SER A 187 -30.94 22.25 -7.48
N GLU A 188 -31.61 21.83 -6.41
CA GLU A 188 -31.69 22.59 -5.15
C GLU A 188 -30.32 22.72 -4.50
N ILE A 189 -29.57 21.61 -4.41
CA ILE A 189 -28.19 21.62 -3.88
C ILE A 189 -27.33 22.61 -4.65
N SER A 190 -27.40 22.62 -5.99
CA SER A 190 -26.64 23.56 -6.84
C SER A 190 -26.91 25.01 -6.47
N LYS A 191 -28.20 25.36 -6.31
CA LYS A 191 -28.63 26.72 -5.96
C LYS A 191 -28.22 27.11 -4.55
N ILE A 192 -28.44 26.23 -3.58
CA ILE A 192 -28.09 26.47 -2.16
C ILE A 192 -26.58 26.71 -2.05
N LEU A 193 -25.75 25.84 -2.63
CA LEU A 193 -24.29 25.99 -2.59
C LEU A 193 -23.83 27.30 -3.25
N TYR A 194 -24.41 27.66 -4.39
CA TYR A 194 -24.07 28.91 -5.08
C TYR A 194 -24.41 30.14 -4.24
N ASN A 195 -25.57 30.14 -3.57
CA ASN A 195 -26.01 31.21 -2.68
C ASN A 195 -25.14 31.32 -1.42
N LEU A 196 -24.62 30.19 -0.93
CA LEU A 196 -23.65 30.14 0.17
C LEU A 196 -22.22 30.54 -0.24
N GLY A 197 -22.00 30.86 -1.52
CA GLY A 197 -20.70 31.31 -2.04
C GLY A 197 -19.82 30.20 -2.60
N TYR A 198 -20.24 28.93 -2.55
CA TYR A 198 -19.51 27.83 -3.17
C TYR A 198 -19.72 27.85 -4.69
N LYS A 199 -18.65 28.16 -5.43
CA LYS A 199 -18.67 28.34 -6.88
C LYS A 199 -17.54 27.55 -7.54
N THR A 200 -17.70 27.25 -8.83
CA THR A 200 -16.58 26.73 -9.63
C THR A 200 -15.49 27.80 -9.76
N GLN A 201 -14.30 27.39 -10.23
CA GLN A 201 -13.21 28.34 -10.53
C GLN A 201 -13.60 29.43 -11.54
N THR A 202 -14.58 29.17 -12.39
CA THR A 202 -15.13 30.13 -13.36
C THR A 202 -16.30 30.95 -12.81
N GLY A 203 -16.56 30.88 -11.50
CA GLY A 203 -17.63 31.61 -10.82
C GLY A 203 -19.04 31.08 -11.08
N LYS A 204 -19.19 29.87 -11.63
CA LYS A 204 -20.49 29.28 -11.99
C LYS A 204 -21.01 28.34 -10.90
N PRO A 205 -22.34 28.08 -10.84
CA PRO A 205 -22.91 27.03 -10.00
C PRO A 205 -22.36 25.65 -10.35
N PHE A 206 -22.35 24.73 -9.38
CA PHE A 206 -21.94 23.34 -9.62
C PHE A 206 -22.99 22.60 -10.45
N GLY A 207 -22.55 21.93 -11.52
CA GLY A 207 -23.42 21.09 -12.34
C GLY A 207 -23.81 19.77 -11.66
N ARG A 208 -24.83 19.09 -12.21
CA ARG A 208 -25.37 17.83 -11.68
C ARG A 208 -24.30 16.75 -11.43
N GLY A 209 -23.42 16.52 -12.41
CA GLY A 209 -22.37 15.50 -12.28
C GLY A 209 -21.35 15.83 -11.19
N MET A 210 -21.07 17.12 -10.99
CA MET A 210 -20.17 17.60 -9.95
C MET A 210 -20.78 17.38 -8.56
N ILE A 211 -22.07 17.65 -8.38
CA ILE A 211 -22.78 17.39 -7.13
C ILE A 211 -22.82 15.89 -6.81
N THR A 212 -23.12 15.04 -7.80
CA THR A 212 -23.07 13.58 -7.62
C THR A 212 -21.68 13.15 -7.16
N ARG A 213 -20.62 13.70 -7.77
CA ARG A 213 -19.23 13.38 -7.41
C ARG A 213 -18.83 13.87 -6.02
N LEU A 214 -19.33 15.04 -5.59
CA LEU A 214 -19.14 15.53 -4.21
C LEU A 214 -19.84 14.61 -3.22
N TYR A 215 -21.06 14.19 -3.53
CA TYR A 215 -21.81 13.27 -2.67
C TYR A 215 -21.13 11.89 -2.56
N GLN A 216 -20.64 11.32 -3.68
CA GLN A 216 -19.85 10.08 -3.65
C GLN A 216 -18.60 10.20 -2.76
N GLN A 217 -17.91 11.34 -2.82
CA GLN A 217 -16.78 11.61 -1.92
C GLN A 217 -17.21 11.72 -0.46
N SER A 218 -18.43 12.20 -0.18
CA SER A 218 -18.94 12.27 1.18
C SER A 218 -19.19 10.91 1.82
N GLU A 219 -19.37 9.86 1.01
CA GLU A 219 -19.44 8.48 1.51
C GLU A 219 -18.07 7.98 2.01
N LEU A 220 -16.99 8.71 1.76
CA LEU A 220 -15.64 8.40 2.23
C LEU A 220 -15.24 9.20 3.48
N LEU A 221 -16.14 10.05 4.02
CA LEU A 221 -15.90 10.73 5.29
C LEU A 221 -15.74 9.71 6.44
N PRO A 222 -14.97 10.03 7.49
CA PRO A 222 -14.90 9.24 8.71
C PRO A 222 -16.29 8.96 9.30
N ILE A 223 -16.43 7.85 10.02
CA ILE A 223 -17.72 7.43 10.59
C ILE A 223 -18.21 8.49 11.58
N GLU A 224 -17.32 9.02 12.40
CA GLU A 224 -17.57 10.03 13.42
C GLU A 224 -18.14 11.31 12.79
N GLU A 225 -17.57 11.76 11.66
CA GLU A 225 -18.07 12.93 10.95
C GLU A 225 -19.44 12.68 10.31
N LYS A 226 -19.69 11.46 9.82
CA LYS A 226 -21.01 11.08 9.29
C LYS A 226 -22.06 11.03 10.38
N GLU A 227 -21.71 10.52 11.56
CA GLU A 227 -22.59 10.46 12.74
C GLU A 227 -22.88 11.85 13.28
N GLN A 228 -21.86 12.71 13.37
CA GLN A 228 -22.05 14.11 13.76
C GLN A 228 -23.02 14.83 12.82
N ILE A 229 -22.86 14.67 11.51
CA ILE A 229 -23.78 15.25 10.51
C ILE A 229 -25.22 14.75 10.72
N LEU A 230 -25.40 13.47 11.06
CA LEU A 230 -26.72 12.90 11.31
C LEU A 230 -27.35 13.46 12.59
N GLU A 231 -26.55 13.68 13.64
CA GLU A 231 -27.04 14.24 14.91
C GLU A 231 -27.40 15.72 14.76
N GLU A 232 -26.56 16.52 14.10
CA GLU A 232 -26.85 17.93 13.79
C GLU A 232 -28.18 18.07 13.03
N MET A 233 -28.43 17.18 12.06
CA MET A 233 -29.69 17.17 11.34
C MET A 233 -30.87 16.79 12.24
N ARG A 234 -30.72 15.82 13.15
CA ARG A 234 -31.81 15.43 14.07
C ARG A 234 -32.21 16.57 14.97
N ASP A 235 -31.25 17.36 15.44
CA ASP A 235 -31.51 18.52 16.29
C ASP A 235 -32.17 19.67 15.51
N GLU A 236 -31.75 19.91 14.25
CA GLU A 236 -32.38 20.91 13.38
C GLU A 236 -33.86 20.60 13.05
N TYR A 237 -34.25 19.32 13.01
CA TYR A 237 -35.64 18.90 12.78
C TYR A 237 -36.45 18.62 14.07
N ARG A 238 -35.86 18.83 15.26
CA ARG A 238 -36.55 18.78 16.56
C ARG A 238 -37.06 20.13 17.04
N THR A 239 -36.64 21.23 16.40
CA THR A 239 -37.11 22.60 16.65
C THR A 239 -38.20 23.01 15.66
#